data_AF-A0AAD4E6Y5-F1
#
_entry.id   AF-A0AAD4E6Y5-F1
#
_cell.length_a   1.000
_cell.length_b   1.000
_cell.length_c   1.000
_cell.angle_alpha   90.00
_cell.angle_beta   90.00
_cell.angle_gamma   90.00
#
_symmetry.space_group_name_H-M   'P 1'
#
loop_
_entity.id
_entity.type
_entity.pdbx_description
1 polymer ?
#
loop_
_entity_poly.entity_id
_entity_poly.type
_entity_poly.pdbx_seq_one_letter_code
_entity_poly.pdbx_strand_id
1 'polypeptide(L)'
;MDVNSIIQAVQEASMEGLDSFARSLIQEQLPTDYIETLSDKDKTDVLRACLLVYILTATTIVPRVFQLEAILATLNGHDSIITAGTGCGKTLCLIIPNLLRPDTISVTISPLKRLQITQVNECMKYGISTISINEDTPNDALLWQSICAGKYKHLIVSPEQLSMFNGHLPRLARLRQNT
;
A
#
# COMPACT_ATOMS: atom_id res chain seq x y z
N MET A 1 14.84 -7.74 12.76
CA MET A 1 14.31 -8.46 11.59
C MET A 1 14.09 -7.42 10.52
N ASP A 2 14.59 -7.62 9.29
CA ASP A 2 14.37 -6.66 8.20
C ASP A 2 12.89 -6.65 7.78
N VAL A 3 12.40 -5.52 7.28
CA VAL A 3 10.99 -5.34 6.88
C VAL A 3 10.58 -6.38 5.83
N ASN A 4 11.44 -6.66 4.86
CA ASN A 4 11.14 -7.64 3.81
C ASN A 4 10.97 -9.06 4.37
N SER A 5 11.78 -9.45 5.36
CA SER A 5 11.67 -10.76 6.00
C SER A 5 10.35 -10.90 6.76
N ILE A 6 9.87 -9.82 7.40
CA ILE A 6 8.56 -9.81 8.07
C ILE A 6 7.45 -9.96 7.04
N ILE A 7 7.50 -9.20 5.95
CA ILE A 7 6.52 -9.28 4.87
C ILE A 7 6.46 -10.71 4.31
N GLN A 8 7.61 -11.29 3.99
CA GLN A 8 7.70 -12.65 3.46
C GLN A 8 7.11 -13.69 4.42
N ALA A 9 7.49 -13.64 5.70
CA ALA A 9 7.00 -14.58 6.70
C ALA A 9 5.47 -14.55 6.85
N VAL A 10 4.87 -13.35 6.85
CA VAL A 10 3.41 -13.19 6.94
C VAL A 10 2.69 -13.63 5.65
N GLN A 11 3.33 -13.45 4.49
CA GLN A 11 2.78 -13.89 3.20
C GLN A 11 2.77 -15.42 3.07
N GLU A 12 3.81 -16.09 3.55
CA GLU A 12 3.97 -17.56 3.45
C GLU A 12 3.15 -18.33 4.50
N ALA A 13 2.70 -17.67 5.58
CA ALA A 13 1.92 -18.30 6.62
C ALA A 13 0.53 -18.80 6.12
N SER A 14 0.12 -19.96 6.65
CA SER A 14 -1.21 -20.53 6.41
C SER A 14 -2.30 -19.72 7.11
N MET A 15 -3.56 -19.84 6.65
CA MET A 15 -4.69 -19.14 7.26
C MET A 15 -4.85 -19.47 8.76
N GLU A 16 -4.76 -20.75 9.14
CA GLU A 16 -4.83 -21.17 10.55
C GLU A 16 -3.69 -20.58 11.39
N GLY A 17 -2.47 -20.54 10.83
CA GLY A 17 -1.32 -19.93 11.49
C GLY A 17 -1.48 -18.43 11.66
N LEU A 18 -2.02 -17.74 10.64
CA LEU A 18 -2.30 -16.31 10.67
C LEU A 18 -3.35 -15.96 11.72
N ASP A 19 -4.48 -16.68 11.76
CA ASP A 19 -5.56 -16.41 12.71
C ASP A 19 -5.10 -16.64 14.16
N SER A 20 -4.46 -17.79 14.43
CA SER A 20 -3.92 -18.11 15.75
C SER A 20 -2.91 -17.06 16.22
N PHE A 21 -1.96 -16.68 15.35
CA PHE A 21 -0.94 -15.71 15.68
C PHE A 21 -1.51 -14.30 15.88
N ALA A 22 -2.42 -13.86 15.00
CA ALA A 22 -3.09 -12.55 15.13
C ALA A 22 -3.88 -12.44 16.43
N ARG A 23 -4.66 -13.47 16.78
CA ARG A 23 -5.43 -13.49 18.04
C ARG A 23 -4.52 -13.50 19.27
N SER A 24 -3.39 -14.21 19.22
CA SER A 24 -2.42 -14.23 20.32
C SER A 24 -1.67 -12.90 20.49
N LEU A 25 -1.25 -12.28 19.39
CA LEU A 25 -0.39 -11.10 19.39
C LEU A 25 -1.18 -9.79 19.55
N ILE A 26 -2.27 -9.63 18.81
CA ILE A 26 -3.06 -8.39 18.75
C ILE A 26 -4.18 -8.38 19.81
N GLN A 27 -4.66 -9.57 20.20
CA GLN A 27 -5.64 -9.77 21.26
C GLN A 27 -6.92 -8.94 21.02
N GLU A 28 -7.37 -8.20 22.02
CA GLU A 28 -8.64 -7.45 22.01
C GLU A 28 -8.71 -6.33 20.96
N GLN A 29 -7.58 -5.89 20.41
CA GLN A 29 -7.55 -4.84 19.38
C GLN A 29 -7.88 -5.37 17.98
N LEU A 30 -7.90 -6.69 17.79
CA LEU A 30 -8.20 -7.31 16.50
C LEU A 30 -9.70 -7.14 16.20
N PRO A 31 -10.10 -6.63 15.02
CA PRO A 31 -11.51 -6.42 14.66
C PRO A 31 -12.20 -7.74 14.31
N THR A 32 -12.33 -8.62 15.30
CA THR A 32 -12.77 -10.01 15.17
C THR A 32 -14.17 -10.11 14.58
N ASP A 33 -15.12 -9.30 15.07
CA ASP A 33 -16.49 -9.25 14.57
C ASP A 33 -16.54 -9.00 13.06
N TYR A 34 -15.70 -8.09 12.55
CA TYR A 34 -15.61 -7.82 11.12
C TYR A 34 -14.98 -9.00 10.36
N ILE A 35 -13.87 -9.54 10.86
CA ILE A 35 -13.14 -10.65 10.24
C ILE A 35 -14.02 -11.89 10.07
N GLU A 36 -14.90 -12.16 11.03
CA GLU A 36 -15.80 -13.32 11.01
C GLU A 36 -16.89 -13.23 9.93
N THR A 37 -17.19 -12.02 9.44
CA THR A 37 -18.15 -11.83 8.33
C THR A 37 -17.55 -12.06 6.93
N LEU A 38 -16.23 -12.22 6.83
CA LEU A 38 -15.51 -12.26 5.55
C LEU A 38 -15.40 -13.67 4.97
N SER A 39 -15.23 -13.72 3.64
CA SER A 39 -14.82 -14.94 2.93
C SER A 39 -13.42 -15.40 3.39
N ASP A 40 -13.08 -16.68 3.21
CA ASP A 40 -11.76 -17.18 3.62
C ASP A 40 -10.58 -16.46 2.95
N LYS A 41 -10.76 -16.08 1.68
CA LYS A 41 -9.78 -15.27 0.93
C LYS A 41 -9.60 -13.90 1.58
N ASP A 42 -10.69 -13.17 1.78
CA ASP A 42 -10.65 -11.81 2.33
C ASP A 42 -10.18 -11.81 3.79
N LYS A 43 -10.58 -12.82 4.56
CA LYS A 43 -10.10 -13.06 5.93
C LYS A 43 -8.58 -13.20 5.96
N THR A 44 -8.01 -13.98 5.04
CA THR A 44 -6.56 -14.13 4.93
C THR A 44 -5.87 -12.80 4.63
N ASP A 45 -6.37 -12.02 3.66
CA ASP A 45 -5.79 -10.71 3.32
C ASP A 45 -5.92 -9.71 4.49
N VAL A 46 -7.03 -9.71 5.23
CA VAL A 46 -7.23 -8.85 6.40
C VAL A 46 -6.32 -9.25 7.57
N LEU A 47 -6.18 -10.54 7.87
CA LEU A 47 -5.27 -11.01 8.92
C LEU A 47 -3.82 -10.62 8.62
N ARG A 48 -3.38 -10.80 7.35
CA ARG A 48 -2.07 -10.32 6.90
C ARG A 48 -1.94 -8.82 7.07
N ALA A 49 -2.95 -8.03 6.68
CA ALA A 49 -2.94 -6.58 6.85
C ALA A 49 -2.76 -6.18 8.33
N CYS A 50 -3.55 -6.77 9.21
CA CYS A 50 -3.50 -6.50 10.64
C CYS A 50 -2.12 -6.84 11.23
N LEU A 51 -1.58 -8.02 10.93
CA LEU A 51 -0.26 -8.45 11.40
C LEU A 51 0.86 -7.56 10.88
N LEU A 52 0.90 -7.28 9.57
CA LEU A 52 1.93 -6.46 8.96
C LEU A 52 1.94 -5.05 9.55
N VAL A 53 0.77 -4.40 9.64
CA VAL A 53 0.69 -3.05 10.21
C VAL A 53 1.06 -3.07 11.68
N TYR A 54 0.57 -4.04 12.45
CA TYR A 54 0.85 -4.11 13.87
C TYR A 54 2.35 -4.31 14.13
N ILE A 55 2.99 -5.27 13.47
CA ILE A 55 4.42 -5.54 13.64
C ILE A 55 5.27 -4.36 13.16
N LEU A 56 4.99 -3.81 11.97
CA LEU A 56 5.81 -2.75 11.39
C LEU A 56 5.64 -1.39 12.10
N THR A 57 4.57 -1.22 12.87
CA THR A 57 4.35 -0.04 13.72
C THR A 57 4.80 -0.26 15.16
N ALA A 58 5.74 -1.19 15.38
CA ALA A 58 6.23 -1.55 16.71
C ALA A 58 5.10 -1.92 17.68
N THR A 59 4.14 -2.72 17.19
CA THR A 59 3.01 -3.27 17.95
C THR A 59 2.06 -2.20 18.52
N THR A 60 1.84 -1.10 17.78
CA THR A 60 1.01 0.02 18.26
C THR A 60 -0.25 0.28 17.45
N ILE A 61 -0.29 -0.06 16.16
CA ILE A 61 -1.41 0.27 15.29
C ILE A 61 -2.07 -0.99 14.75
N VAL A 62 -3.39 -1.07 14.91
CA VAL A 62 -4.25 -2.03 14.20
C VAL A 62 -5.12 -1.27 13.19
N PRO A 63 -5.20 -1.74 11.93
CA PRO A 63 -6.08 -1.13 10.93
C PRO A 63 -7.54 -1.09 11.39
N ARG A 64 -8.20 0.04 11.17
CA ARG A 64 -9.64 0.19 11.43
C ARG A 64 -10.45 -0.46 10.31
N VAL A 65 -11.67 -0.87 10.62
CA VAL A 65 -12.58 -1.57 9.68
C VAL A 65 -12.70 -0.84 8.34
N PHE A 66 -12.94 0.47 8.33
CA PHE A 66 -13.07 1.22 7.07
C PHE A 66 -11.80 1.18 6.19
N GLN A 67 -10.62 1.04 6.80
CA GLN A 67 -9.36 0.90 6.05
C GLN A 67 -9.31 -0.49 5.42
N LEU A 68 -9.66 -1.52 6.19
CA LEU A 68 -9.74 -2.91 5.73
C LEU A 68 -10.75 -3.08 4.59
N GLU A 69 -11.92 -2.47 4.69
CA GLU A 69 -12.93 -2.45 3.62
C GLU A 69 -12.38 -1.83 2.33
N ALA A 70 -11.72 -0.67 2.43
CA ALA A 70 -11.11 -0.02 1.27
C ALA A 70 -9.98 -0.85 0.62
N ILE A 71 -9.20 -1.53 1.44
CA ILE A 71 -8.13 -2.43 0.98
C ILE A 71 -8.74 -3.61 0.24
N LEU A 72 -9.76 -4.26 0.82
CA LEU A 72 -10.43 -5.38 0.17
C LEU A 72 -11.10 -4.96 -1.14
N ALA A 73 -11.73 -3.79 -1.20
CA ALA A 73 -12.26 -3.25 -2.46
C ALA A 73 -11.14 -3.15 -3.50
N THR A 74 -10.00 -2.55 -3.13
CA THR A 74 -8.83 -2.42 -4.03
C THR A 74 -8.29 -3.77 -4.49
N LEU A 75 -8.10 -4.72 -3.57
CA LEU A 75 -7.56 -6.05 -3.87
C LEU A 75 -8.48 -6.91 -4.73
N ASN A 76 -9.79 -6.69 -4.62
CA ASN A 76 -10.81 -7.35 -5.42
C ASN A 76 -11.12 -6.61 -6.74
N GLY A 77 -10.38 -5.54 -7.05
CA GLY A 77 -10.53 -4.81 -8.31
C GLY A 77 -11.76 -3.90 -8.36
N HIS A 78 -12.29 -3.51 -7.21
CA HIS A 78 -13.42 -2.60 -7.09
C HIS A 78 -12.97 -1.17 -6.77
N ASP A 79 -13.66 -0.21 -7.35
CA ASP A 79 -13.52 1.20 -6.99
C ASP A 79 -14.10 1.46 -5.60
N SER A 80 -13.49 2.36 -4.83
CA SER A 80 -13.99 2.76 -3.51
C SER A 80 -13.86 4.26 -3.29
N ILE A 81 -14.81 4.82 -2.54
CA ILE A 81 -14.78 6.21 -2.07
C ILE A 81 -14.74 6.17 -0.55
N ILE A 82 -13.67 6.73 0.02
CA ILE A 82 -13.46 6.75 1.47
C ILE A 82 -13.68 8.16 1.99
N THR A 83 -14.67 8.32 2.87
CA THR A 83 -14.90 9.57 3.59
C THR A 83 -14.43 9.42 5.03
N ALA A 84 -13.33 10.09 5.39
CA ALA A 84 -12.81 10.08 6.75
C ALA A 84 -12.20 11.44 7.11
N GLY A 85 -12.22 11.79 8.40
CA GLY A 85 -11.62 13.03 8.94
C GLY A 85 -10.09 13.05 8.82
N THR A 86 -9.48 14.24 8.96
CA THR A 86 -8.03 14.37 9.12
C THR A 86 -7.56 13.62 10.36
N GLY A 87 -6.34 13.05 10.33
CA GLY A 87 -5.82 12.24 11.44
C GLY A 87 -6.42 10.83 11.56
N CYS A 88 -7.47 10.47 10.82
CA CYS A 88 -8.06 9.12 10.87
C CYS A 88 -7.21 8.02 10.23
N GLY A 89 -5.98 8.30 9.79
CA GLY A 89 -5.06 7.29 9.25
C GLY A 89 -5.31 6.87 7.81
N LYS A 90 -5.92 7.71 6.96
CA LYS A 90 -6.18 7.39 5.54
C LYS A 90 -4.95 6.93 4.75
N THR A 91 -3.74 7.36 5.15
CA THR A 91 -2.48 6.96 4.52
C THR A 91 -2.26 5.44 4.57
N LEU A 92 -2.78 4.74 5.59
CA LEU A 92 -2.68 3.27 5.65
C LEU A 92 -3.39 2.59 4.48
N CYS A 93 -4.46 3.18 3.94
CA CYS A 93 -5.13 2.66 2.74
C CYS A 93 -4.22 2.71 1.49
N LEU A 94 -3.17 3.54 1.49
CA LEU A 94 -2.16 3.58 0.43
C LEU A 94 -1.05 2.55 0.67
N ILE A 95 -0.65 2.36 1.93
CA ILE A 95 0.48 1.52 2.32
C ILE A 95 0.10 0.04 2.26
N ILE A 96 -1.04 -0.34 2.82
CA ILE A 96 -1.37 -1.76 3.03
C ILE A 96 -1.47 -2.55 1.71
N PRO A 97 -2.09 -2.04 0.62
CA PRO A 97 -2.11 -2.77 -0.64
C PRO A 97 -0.70 -3.10 -1.17
N ASN A 98 0.27 -2.19 -0.98
CA ASN A 98 1.66 -2.41 -1.38
C ASN A 98 2.34 -3.49 -0.52
N LEU A 99 2.03 -3.55 0.78
CA LEU A 99 2.55 -4.61 1.67
C LEU A 99 1.94 -5.98 1.35
N LEU A 100 0.67 -6.01 0.94
CA LEU A 100 -0.05 -7.24 0.62
C LEU A 100 0.28 -7.78 -0.77
N ARG A 101 0.68 -6.93 -1.70
CA ARG A 101 1.01 -7.27 -3.10
C ARG A 101 2.34 -6.59 -3.52
N PRO A 102 3.48 -6.97 -2.91
CA PRO A 102 4.77 -6.30 -3.11
C PRO A 102 5.30 -6.39 -4.56
N ASP A 103 4.81 -7.35 -5.34
CA ASP A 103 5.19 -7.52 -6.74
C ASP A 103 4.47 -6.55 -7.69
N THR A 104 3.41 -5.88 -7.22
CA THR A 104 2.62 -4.94 -8.03
C THR A 104 3.18 -3.52 -7.97
N ILE A 105 2.78 -2.68 -8.93
CA ILE A 105 3.06 -1.24 -8.93
C ILE A 105 1.77 -0.50 -8.63
N SER A 106 1.80 0.36 -7.61
CA SER A 106 0.70 1.26 -7.28
C SER A 106 1.02 2.70 -7.70
N VAL A 107 -0.02 3.45 -8.09
CA VAL A 107 0.08 4.87 -8.44
C VAL A 107 -0.87 5.65 -7.57
N THR A 108 -0.36 6.64 -6.84
CA THR A 108 -1.17 7.57 -6.04
C THR A 108 -1.10 8.96 -6.62
N ILE A 109 -2.25 9.56 -6.87
CA ILE A 109 -2.35 10.93 -7.37
C ILE A 109 -2.47 11.86 -6.16
N SER A 110 -1.55 12.80 -6.01
CA SER A 110 -1.48 13.69 -4.84
C SER A 110 -1.21 15.13 -5.25
N PRO A 111 -2.07 16.10 -4.87
CA PRO A 111 -2.07 17.46 -5.42
C PRO A 111 -0.95 18.36 -4.87
N LEU A 112 -0.35 18.02 -3.73
CA LEU A 112 0.60 18.90 -3.05
C LEU A 112 1.97 18.25 -2.94
N LYS A 113 2.99 18.87 -3.54
CA LYS A 113 4.39 18.43 -3.47
C LYS A 113 4.90 18.18 -2.04
N ARG A 114 4.56 19.06 -1.08
CA ARG A 114 4.88 18.86 0.34
C ARG A 114 4.26 17.57 0.89
N LEU A 115 3.02 17.26 0.51
CA LEU A 115 2.35 16.04 0.90
C LEU A 115 3.00 14.80 0.28
N GLN A 116 3.44 14.90 -0.99
CA GLN A 116 4.17 13.83 -1.64
C GLN A 116 5.44 13.45 -0.86
N ILE A 117 6.22 14.44 -0.41
CA ILE A 117 7.45 14.18 0.39
C ILE A 117 7.09 13.40 1.66
N THR A 118 6.07 13.83 2.40
CA THR A 118 5.61 13.11 3.59
C THR A 118 5.16 11.69 3.24
N GLN A 119 4.39 11.50 2.16
CA GLN A 119 3.89 10.18 1.75
C GLN A 119 5.03 9.25 1.29
N VAL A 120 6.02 9.75 0.55
CA VAL A 120 7.23 8.99 0.17
C VAL A 120 7.95 8.52 1.43
N ASN A 121 8.21 9.43 2.37
CA ASN A 121 8.90 9.11 3.61
C ASN A 121 8.13 8.08 4.44
N GLU A 122 6.80 8.18 4.52
CA GLU A 122 5.98 7.17 5.20
C GLU A 122 6.08 5.80 4.53
N CYS A 123 5.96 5.71 3.21
CA CYS A 123 6.04 4.42 2.51
C CYS A 123 7.43 3.78 2.64
N MET A 124 8.50 4.57 2.53
CA MET A 124 9.88 4.10 2.67
C MET A 124 10.17 3.55 4.08
N LYS A 125 9.53 4.08 5.15
CA LYS A 125 9.64 3.51 6.52
C LYS A 125 9.13 2.07 6.60
N TYR A 126 8.16 1.72 5.75
CA TYR A 126 7.59 0.37 5.65
C TYR A 126 8.25 -0.47 4.55
N GLY A 127 9.46 -0.08 4.09
CA GLY A 127 10.21 -0.84 3.09
C GLY A 127 9.63 -0.79 1.67
N ILE A 128 8.63 0.06 1.42
CA ILE A 128 8.04 0.23 0.10
C ILE A 128 8.92 1.18 -0.70
N SER A 129 9.50 0.70 -1.80
CA SER A 129 10.29 1.52 -2.72
C SER A 129 9.39 2.53 -3.44
N THR A 130 9.40 3.77 -2.96
CA THR A 130 8.48 4.84 -3.42
C THR A 130 9.24 6.01 -4.02
N ILE A 131 8.69 6.61 -5.08
CA ILE A 131 9.21 7.84 -5.69
C ILE A 131 8.08 8.83 -5.98
N SER A 132 8.37 10.12 -5.88
CA SER A 132 7.47 11.19 -6.32
C SER A 132 7.75 11.61 -7.77
N ILE A 133 6.68 11.80 -8.53
CA ILE A 133 6.68 12.29 -9.91
C ILE A 133 5.94 13.64 -9.95
N ASN A 134 6.68 14.72 -10.10
CA ASN A 134 6.18 16.10 -10.10
C ASN A 134 7.04 16.97 -11.02
N GLU A 135 6.86 18.29 -10.97
CA GLU A 135 7.62 19.27 -11.75
C GLU A 135 9.14 19.22 -11.58
N ASP A 136 9.66 18.71 -10.46
CA ASP A 136 11.11 18.56 -10.23
C ASP A 136 11.66 17.24 -10.78
N THR A 137 10.80 16.36 -11.29
CA THR A 137 11.24 15.06 -11.79
C THR A 137 12.19 15.27 -12.98
N PRO A 138 13.45 14.80 -12.90
CA PRO A 138 14.40 15.02 -13.96
C PRO A 138 13.97 14.24 -15.22
N ASN A 139 14.26 14.82 -16.38
CA ASN A 139 14.11 14.13 -17.65
C ASN A 139 15.32 13.19 -17.91
N ASP A 140 15.55 12.26 -16.98
CA ASP A 140 16.63 11.27 -17.02
C ASP A 140 16.12 9.92 -17.55
N ALA A 141 16.67 9.46 -18.67
CA ALA A 141 16.28 8.19 -19.29
C ALA A 141 16.54 6.98 -18.38
N LEU A 142 17.61 6.99 -17.56
CA LEU A 142 17.94 5.87 -16.68
C LEU A 142 16.96 5.76 -15.51
N LEU A 143 16.51 6.90 -14.97
CA LEU A 143 15.44 6.94 -14.00
C LEU A 143 14.15 6.31 -14.55
N TRP A 144 13.72 6.73 -15.74
CA TRP A 144 12.50 6.20 -16.36
C TRP A 144 12.62 4.72 -16.75
N GLN A 145 13.80 4.27 -17.17
CA GLN A 145 14.07 2.85 -17.36
C GLN A 145 13.94 2.07 -16.06
N SER A 146 14.45 2.61 -14.94
CA SER A 146 14.33 2.00 -13.61
C SER A 146 12.87 1.92 -13.13
N ILE A 147 12.07 2.96 -13.38
CA ILE A 147 10.63 2.97 -13.09
C ILE A 147 9.92 1.89 -13.92
N CYS A 148 10.17 1.83 -15.24
CA CYS A 148 9.58 0.82 -16.12
C CYS A 148 10.00 -0.62 -15.79
N ALA A 149 11.19 -0.80 -15.21
CA ALA A 149 11.70 -2.08 -14.74
C ALA A 149 11.13 -2.49 -13.36
N GLY A 150 10.24 -1.69 -12.76
CA GLY A 150 9.59 -2.01 -11.49
C GLY A 150 10.50 -1.87 -10.26
N LYS A 151 11.59 -1.08 -10.36
CA LYS A 151 12.47 -0.77 -9.22
C LYS A 151 11.76 0.01 -8.10
N TYR A 152 10.72 0.77 -8.48
CA TYR A 152 9.82 1.45 -7.56
C TYR A 152 8.46 0.77 -7.60
N LYS A 153 7.95 0.36 -6.44
CA LYS A 153 6.65 -0.32 -6.30
C LYS A 153 5.51 0.68 -6.08
N HIS A 154 5.83 1.92 -5.75
CA HIS A 154 4.84 2.98 -5.57
C HIS A 154 5.29 4.28 -6.21
N LEU A 155 4.43 4.85 -7.05
CA LEU A 155 4.64 6.14 -7.70
C LEU A 155 3.63 7.14 -7.17
N ILE A 156 4.10 8.24 -6.58
CA ILE A 156 3.23 9.33 -6.11
C ILE A 156 3.31 10.48 -7.11
N VAL A 157 2.25 10.68 -7.88
CA VAL A 157 2.25 11.54 -9.08
C VAL A 157 1.43 12.81 -8.83
N SER A 158 1.92 13.97 -9.23
CA SER A 158 1.10 15.19 -9.21
C SER A 158 0.11 15.19 -10.38
N PRO A 159 -1.11 15.75 -10.23
CA PRO A 159 -2.13 15.73 -11.28
C PRO A 159 -1.63 16.27 -12.63
N GLU A 160 -0.80 17.31 -12.62
CA GLU A 160 -0.25 17.96 -13.81
C GLU A 160 0.65 17.01 -14.63
N GLN A 161 1.32 16.07 -13.96
CA GLN A 161 2.16 15.06 -14.61
C GLN A 161 1.34 13.95 -15.28
N LEU A 162 0.02 13.92 -15.13
CA LEU A 162 -0.87 12.99 -15.83
C LEU A 162 -1.41 13.55 -17.15
N SER A 163 -0.89 14.69 -17.62
CA SER A 163 -1.21 15.21 -18.95
C SER A 163 -0.59 14.34 -20.06
N MET A 164 -1.29 14.24 -21.20
CA MET A 164 -0.73 13.69 -22.44
C MET A 164 0.40 14.55 -23.00
N PHE A 165 0.28 15.88 -22.89
CA PHE A 165 1.25 16.85 -23.41
C PHE A 165 2.00 17.49 -22.24
N ASN A 166 3.33 17.48 -22.29
CA ASN A 166 4.24 17.97 -21.24
C ASN A 166 4.14 17.23 -19.90
N GLY A 167 3.36 16.15 -19.81
CA GLY A 167 3.31 15.24 -18.67
C GLY A 167 4.00 13.91 -18.95
N HIS A 168 3.72 12.93 -18.11
CA HIS A 168 4.31 11.60 -18.13
C HIS A 168 3.28 10.48 -18.33
N LEU A 169 2.01 10.80 -18.64
CA LEU A 169 0.98 9.80 -18.86
C LEU A 169 1.38 8.72 -19.88
N PRO A 170 2.00 9.03 -21.04
CA PRO A 170 2.45 7.99 -21.97
C PRO A 170 3.54 7.07 -21.40
N ARG A 171 4.40 7.60 -20.51
CA ARG A 171 5.44 6.79 -19.83
C ARG A 171 4.80 5.89 -18.77
N LEU A 172 3.88 6.42 -17.97
CA LEU A 172 3.15 5.68 -16.94
C LEU A 172 2.26 4.58 -17.55
N ALA A 173 1.64 4.83 -18.71
CA ALA A 173 0.81 3.85 -19.40
C ALA A 173 1.58 2.58 -19.80
N ARG A 174 2.89 2.69 -20.06
CA ARG A 174 3.75 1.54 -20.38
C ARG A 174 3.94 0.57 -19.21
N LEU A 175 3.67 1.01 -17.98
CA LEU A 175 3.74 0.14 -16.81
C LEU A 175 2.69 -0.99 -16.88
N ARG A 176 1.54 -0.75 -17.51
CA ARG A 176 0.50 -1.79 -17.74
C ARG A 176 0.90 -2.84 -18.77
N GLN A 177 1.90 -2.59 -19.61
CA GLN A 177 2.30 -3.52 -20.67
C GLN A 177 3.27 -4.61 -20.17
N ASN A 178 3.84 -4.41 -18.97
CA ASN A 178 4.81 -5.31 -18.35
C ASN A 178 4.24 -6.06 -17.12
N THR A 179 2.93 -5.97 -16.89
CA THR A 179 2.20 -6.70 -15.82
C THR A 179 1.36 -7.80 -16.44
#